data_AF-A0A6B3ERZ2-F1
#
_entry.id   AF-A0A6B3ERZ2-F1
#
_cell.length_a   1.000
_cell.length_b   1.000
_cell.length_c   1.000
_cell.angle_alpha   90.00
_cell.angle_beta   90.00
_cell.angle_gamma   90.00
#
_symmetry.space_group_name_H-M   'P 1'
#
loop_
_entity.id
_entity.type
_entity.pdbx_description
1 polymer ?
#
loop_
_entity_poly.entity_id
_entity_poly.type
_entity_poly.pdbx_seq_one_letter_code
_entity_poly.pdbx_strand_id
1 'polypeptide(L)' 'RALDAGLSLHPYRDHGAAREAIEEQKVFAVLSRDGERARLDLSGASGASVAQLLAEAAPKVGKETGTPVTVRDVNPLQSG' A
#
# COMPACT_ATOMS: atom_id res chain seq x y z
N ARG A 1 -13.96 8.05 -8.43
CA ARG A 1 -12.86 7.91 -9.41
C ARG A 1 -11.65 8.68 -8.87
N ALA A 2 -10.87 8.07 -7.97
CA ALA A 2 -9.80 8.80 -7.27
C ALA A 2 -8.39 8.22 -7.54
N LEU A 3 -8.27 7.15 -8.33
CA LEU A 3 -7.00 6.45 -8.58
C LEU A 3 -6.77 6.07 -10.06
N ASP A 4 -7.65 6.48 -10.98
CA ASP A 4 -7.51 6.17 -12.42
C ASP A 4 -6.30 6.87 -13.08
N ALA A 5 -5.65 7.83 -12.41
CA ALA A 5 -4.45 8.49 -12.89
C ALA A 5 -3.20 7.92 -12.20
N GLY A 6 -2.66 6.82 -12.73
CA GLY A 6 -1.24 6.44 -12.53
C GLY A 6 -0.93 5.16 -11.73
N LEU A 7 -1.91 4.39 -11.27
CA LEU A 7 -1.63 3.13 -10.56
C LEU A 7 -1.61 1.93 -11.52
N SER A 8 -0.45 1.29 -11.69
CA SER A 8 -0.34 0.01 -12.40
C SER A 8 -0.44 -1.14 -11.40
N LEU A 9 -1.55 -1.89 -11.46
CA LEU A 9 -1.79 -3.03 -10.57
C LEU A 9 -1.05 -4.28 -11.07
N HIS A 10 -0.27 -4.90 -10.18
CA HIS A 10 0.47 -6.12 -10.43
C HIS A 10 -0.04 -7.21 -9.47
N PRO A 11 -0.81 -8.21 -9.94
CA PRO A 11 -1.26 -9.28 -9.07
C PRO A 11 -0.08 -10.20 -8.70
N TYR A 12 0.04 -10.53 -7.42
CA TYR A 12 0.98 -11.51 -6.89
C TYR A 12 0.23 -12.74 -6.38
N ARG A 13 0.88 -13.90 -6.41
CA ARG A 13 0.29 -15.19 -6.00
C ARG A 13 -0.11 -15.20 -4.53
N ASP A 14 0.71 -14.60 -3.68
CA ASP A 14 0.55 -14.59 -2.24
C ASP A 14 1.18 -13.31 -1.63
N HIS A 15 0.86 -13.05 -0.35
CA HIS A 15 1.38 -11.87 0.36
C HIS A 15 2.90 -11.88 0.48
N GLY A 16 3.52 -13.06 0.57
CA GLY A 16 4.98 -13.20 0.65
C GLY A 16 5.67 -12.69 -0.61
N ALA A 17 5.22 -13.12 -1.79
CA ALA A 17 5.74 -12.65 -3.07
C ALA A 17 5.54 -11.14 -3.26
N ALA A 18 4.40 -10.61 -2.82
CA ALA A 18 4.14 -9.18 -2.88
C ALA A 18 5.07 -8.39 -1.93
N ARG A 19 5.30 -8.91 -0.71
CA ARG A 19 6.21 -8.33 0.28
C ARG A 19 7.64 -8.29 -0.24
N GLU A 20 8.10 -9.37 -0.87
CA GLU A 20 9.42 -9.45 -1.51
C GLU A 20 9.57 -8.40 -2.61
N ALA A 21 8.54 -8.18 -3.42
CA ALA A 21 8.57 -7.14 -4.45
C ALA A 21 8.71 -5.70 -3.89
N ILE A 22 8.25 -5.43 -2.67
CA ILE A 22 8.55 -4.16 -1.97
C ILE A 22 10.04 -4.10 -1.63
N GLU A 23 10.59 -5.17 -1.02
CA GLU A 23 12.00 -5.22 -0.61
C GLU A 23 12.95 -5.09 -1.80
N GLU A 24 12.60 -5.70 -2.93
CA GLU A 24 13.33 -5.60 -4.20
C GLU A 24 13.07 -4.29 -4.97
N GLN A 25 12.31 -3.35 -4.38
CA GLN A 25 11.98 -2.04 -4.96
C GLN A 25 11.24 -2.10 -6.31
N LYS A 26 10.50 -3.19 -6.57
CA LYS A 26 9.70 -3.36 -7.80
C LYS A 26 8.35 -2.64 -7.71
N VAL A 27 7.81 -2.48 -6.51
CA VAL A 27 6.54 -1.78 -6.23
C VAL A 27 6.67 -0.91 -4.98
N PHE A 28 5.89 0.18 -4.92
CA PHE A 28 5.88 1.10 -3.77
C PHE A 28 4.92 0.67 -2.65
N ALA A 29 3.92 -0.16 -2.99
CA ALA A 29 2.85 -0.56 -2.09
C ALA A 29 2.26 -1.91 -2.48
N VAL A 30 1.72 -2.63 -1.49
CA VAL A 30 0.99 -3.89 -1.64
C VAL A 30 -0.36 -3.78 -0.95
N LEU A 31 -1.42 -3.97 -1.73
CA LEU A 31 -2.78 -4.11 -1.21
C LEU A 31 -3.14 -5.59 -1.11
N SER A 32 -3.61 -6.02 0.06
CA SER A 32 -4.08 -7.38 0.30
C SER A 32 -5.43 -7.34 1.03
N ARG A 33 -6.21 -8.41 0.88
CA ARG A 33 -7.45 -8.62 1.63
C ARG A 33 -7.24 -9.67 2.71
N ASP A 34 -7.80 -9.39 3.88
CA ASP A 34 -7.89 -10.30 5.02
C ASP A 34 -9.35 -10.35 5.49
N GLY A 35 -10.10 -11.31 4.93
CA GLY A 35 -11.55 -11.37 5.06
C GLY A 35 -12.23 -10.09 4.59
N GLU A 36 -12.97 -9.45 5.50
CA GLU A 36 -13.69 -8.18 5.27
C GLU A 36 -12.80 -6.94 5.42
N ARG A 37 -11.50 -7.12 5.70
CA ARG A 37 -10.55 -6.02 5.86
C ARG A 37 -9.57 -5.97 4.70
N ALA A 38 -9.05 -4.78 4.45
CA ALA A 38 -7.93 -4.59 3.55
C ALA A 38 -6.69 -4.18 4.36
N ARG A 39 -5.53 -4.57 3.86
CA ARG A 39 -4.22 -4.18 4.38
C ARG A 39 -3.39 -3.60 3.26
N LEU A 40 -2.82 -2.43 3.53
CA LEU A 40 -1.92 -1.72 2.64
C LEU A 40 -0.53 -1.63 3.28
N ASP A 41 0.41 -2.41 2.77
CA ASP A 41 1.82 -2.31 3.13
C ASP A 41 2.52 -1.33 2.18
N LEU A 42 3.30 -0.39 2.72
CA LEU A 42 3.97 0.70 1.98
C LEU A 42 5.49 0.66 2.21
N SER A 43 6.27 1.21 1.30
CA SER A 43 7.66 1.60 1.59
C SER A 43 7.86 3.11 1.53
N GLY A 44 7.97 3.74 2.70
CA GLY A 44 8.31 5.15 2.81
C GLY A 44 9.72 5.47 2.28
N ALA A 45 10.68 4.57 2.47
CA ALA A 45 12.04 4.75 1.99
C ALA A 45 12.16 4.73 0.47
N SER A 46 11.38 3.90 -0.22
CA SER A 46 11.43 3.77 -1.68
C SER A 46 10.51 4.75 -2.42
N GLY A 47 9.66 5.49 -1.71
CA GLY A 47 8.72 6.42 -2.34
C GLY A 47 7.96 7.28 -1.35
N ALA A 48 8.65 8.14 -0.59
CA ALA A 48 8.07 8.93 0.51
C ALA A 48 6.79 9.69 0.14
N SER A 49 6.75 10.37 -1.01
CA SER A 49 5.56 11.11 -1.44
C SER A 49 4.38 10.20 -1.76
N VAL A 50 4.64 9.03 -2.37
CA VAL A 50 3.60 8.04 -2.68
C VAL A 50 3.10 7.37 -1.40
N ALA A 51 4.02 6.99 -0.51
CA ALA A 51 3.69 6.39 0.78
C ALA A 51 2.83 7.34 1.63
N GLN A 52 3.19 8.62 1.71
CA GLN A 52 2.40 9.62 2.42
C GLN A 52 1.00 9.77 1.82
N LEU A 53 0.90 9.94 0.49
CA LEU A 53 -0.39 10.07 -0.19
C LEU A 53 -1.31 8.89 0.10
N LEU A 54 -0.77 7.67 -0.01
CA LEU A 54 -1.53 6.44 0.24
C LEU A 54 -1.91 6.28 1.71
N ALA A 55 -1.02 6.64 2.65
CA ALA A 55 -1.31 6.59 4.07
C ALA A 55 -2.45 7.54 4.48
N GLU A 56 -2.56 8.70 3.82
CA GLU A 56 -3.64 9.66 4.07
C GLU A 56 -4.96 9.28 3.38
N ALA A 57 -4.89 8.73 2.16
CA ALA A 57 -6.07 8.42 1.35
C ALA A 57 -6.73 7.09 1.72
N ALA A 58 -5.95 6.04 2.01
CA ALA A 58 -6.48 4.69 2.18
C ALA A 58 -7.50 4.56 3.33
N PRO A 59 -7.31 5.18 4.52
CA PRO A 59 -8.32 5.13 5.58
C PRO A 59 -9.62 5.86 5.20
N LYS A 60 -9.55 6.92 4.38
CA LYS A 60 -10.73 7.68 3.92
C LYS A 60 -11.56 6.82 2.95
N VAL A 61 -10.90 6.22 1.96
CA VAL A 61 -11.52 5.28 1.03
C VAL A 61 -12.12 4.09 1.77
N GLY A 62 -11.42 3.55 2.77
CA GLY A 62 -11.93 2.44 3.57
C GLY A 62 -13.25 2.77 4.29
N LYS A 63 -13.38 3.98 4.83
CA LYS A 63 -14.63 4.47 5.44
C LYS A 63 -15.75 4.60 4.41
N GLU A 64 -15.47 5.21 3.26
CA GLU A 64 -16.46 5.43 2.19
C GLU A 64 -16.96 4.12 1.57
N THR A 65 -16.09 3.11 1.50
CA THR A 65 -16.40 1.81 0.89
C THR A 65 -16.87 0.75 1.89
N GLY A 66 -16.91 1.08 3.19
CA GLY A 66 -17.26 0.13 4.25
C GLY A 66 -16.23 -0.99 4.45
N THR A 67 -15.04 -0.90 3.85
CA THR A 67 -13.96 -1.87 4.01
C THR A 67 -12.88 -1.25 4.90
N PRO A 68 -12.70 -1.69 6.16
CA PRO A 68 -11.62 -1.17 7.00
C PRO A 68 -10.25 -1.43 6.35
N VAL A 69 -9.48 -0.36 6.14
CA VAL A 69 -8.12 -0.46 5.61
C VAL A 69 -7.12 -0.19 6.73
N THR A 70 -6.23 -1.15 6.96
CA THR A 70 -5.04 -0.95 7.82
C THR A 70 -3.86 -0.56 6.94
N VAL A 71 -3.08 0.42 7.38
CA VAL A 71 -1.90 0.89 6.64
C VAL A 71 -0.67 0.63 7.50
N ARG A 72 0.39 0.08 6.88
CA ARG A 72 1.67 -0.16 7.55
C ARG A 72 2.81 0.22 6.62
N ASP A 73 3.69 1.10 7.09
CA ASP A 73 5.00 1.28 6.44
C ASP A 73 5.93 0.15 6.89
N VAL A 74 6.32 -0.69 5.93
CA VAL A 74 7.15 -1.87 6.16
C VAL A 74 8.63 -1.59 5.92
N ASN A 75 8.96 -0.46 5.29
CA ASN A 75 10.33 0.02 5.10
C ASN A 75 10.32 1.56 5.22
N PRO A 76 10.25 2.10 6.46
CA PRO A 76 10.11 3.52 6.71
C PRO A 76 11.37 4.30 6.36
N LEU A 77 11.19 5.53 5.90
CA LEU A 77 12.30 6.46 5.71
C LEU A 77 13.03 6.65 7.04
N GLN A 78 14.34 6.39 7.08
CA GLN A 78 15.11 6.67 8.30
C GLN A 78 15.20 8.19 8.50
N SER A 79 14.82 8.64 9.69
CA SER A 79 15.10 10.01 10.13
C SER A 79 16.60 10.12 10.37
N GLY A 80 17.29 10.95 9.58
CA GLY A 80 18.69 11.33 9.80
C GLY A 80 18.85 12.25 11.01
#